data_AF-A0A937TFX0-F1
#
_entry.id   AF-A0A937TFX0-F1
#
_cell.length_a   1.000
_cell.length_b   1.000
_cell.length_c   1.000
_cell.angle_alpha   90.00
_cell.angle_beta   90.00
_cell.angle_gamma   90.00
#
_symmetry.space_group_name_H-M   'P 1'
#
loop_
_entity.id
_entity.type
_entity.pdbx_description
1 polymer ?
#
loop_
_entity_poly.entity_id
_entity_poly.type
_entity_poly.pdbx_seq_one_letter_code
_entity_poly.pdbx_strand_id
1 'polypeptide(L)'
;MPSLNTDIQQKKNSLSSFYDLAIRILNYLPDVLSEYEENREYRIYSSQIAGTIKYVRPINNRLFIYDPVRFSECYNEFTETLENIKNRNTNISNRAKDNINKIVYTIQQSIGAGLDLLVNPNSARKHAGNRFEELLKVLFTEAGIANKKTVLQIPYDTDEGQKVYKCENDLILSPYKKVKSTSTTLNQNEIVVSIKTTSKDRMGKIFIDKILLEKFVDHPQKVIGVFLNDVQRKGPNSISYTLVSGLFMVYSKFLTQLEGIYYIDLPPKALNHPYNKYMKPFSELLVSDIWNLFTP
;
A
#
# COMPACT_ATOMS: atom_id res chain seq x y z
N MET A 1 -0.49 -28.52 2.65
CA MET A 1 -0.24 -27.07 2.48
C MET A 1 0.88 -26.88 1.46
N PRO A 2 0.80 -25.88 0.56
CA PRO A 2 1.91 -25.57 -0.35
C PRO A 2 3.15 -25.13 0.44
N SER A 3 4.32 -25.40 -0.13
CA SER A 3 5.60 -24.89 0.39
C SER A 3 5.59 -23.36 0.45
N LEU A 4 6.34 -22.78 1.39
CA LEU A 4 6.31 -21.34 1.65
C LEU A 4 6.72 -20.52 0.41
N ASN A 5 7.72 -20.98 -0.34
CA ASN A 5 8.17 -20.35 -1.60
C ASN A 5 7.08 -20.31 -2.69
N THR A 6 6.18 -21.30 -2.73
CA THR A 6 5.06 -21.34 -3.66
C THR A 6 3.93 -20.47 -3.14
N ASP A 7 3.58 -20.60 -1.86
CA ASP A 7 2.43 -19.91 -1.27
C ASP A 7 2.57 -18.38 -1.27
N ILE A 8 3.79 -17.88 -1.03
CA ILE A 8 4.08 -16.44 -1.01
C ILE A 8 3.90 -15.75 -2.37
N GLN A 9 3.96 -16.53 -3.46
CA GLN A 9 3.75 -16.06 -4.83
C GLN A 9 2.27 -16.12 -5.25
N GLN A 10 1.42 -16.83 -4.50
CA GLN A 10 0.00 -17.01 -4.82
C GLN A 10 -0.86 -15.81 -4.42
N LYS A 11 -1.97 -15.65 -5.14
CA LYS A 11 -3.01 -14.65 -4.87
C LYS A 11 -3.66 -14.89 -3.52
N LYS A 12 -3.94 -13.81 -2.78
CA LYS A 12 -4.59 -13.82 -1.46
C LYS A 12 -5.86 -12.98 -1.52
N ASN A 13 -6.95 -13.53 -1.01
CA ASN A 13 -8.29 -12.94 -1.19
C ASN A 13 -9.02 -12.65 0.12
N SER A 14 -8.40 -12.94 1.28
CA SER A 14 -8.98 -12.69 2.61
C SER A 14 -7.90 -12.28 3.61
N LEU A 15 -8.29 -11.57 4.68
CA LEU A 15 -7.34 -11.16 5.71
C LEU A 15 -6.74 -12.37 6.43
N SER A 16 -7.54 -13.40 6.68
CA SER A 16 -7.05 -14.67 7.25
C SER A 16 -5.93 -15.26 6.40
N SER A 17 -6.10 -15.30 5.07
CA SER A 17 -5.05 -15.86 4.20
C SER A 17 -3.75 -15.06 4.19
N PHE A 18 -3.84 -13.74 4.43
CA PHE A 18 -2.67 -12.88 4.61
C PHE A 18 -2.02 -13.07 5.98
N TYR A 19 -2.85 -13.18 7.03
CA TYR A 19 -2.43 -13.46 8.39
C TYR A 19 -1.69 -14.80 8.49
N ASP A 20 -2.28 -15.87 7.96
CA ASP A 20 -1.69 -17.21 7.98
C ASP A 20 -0.33 -17.23 7.29
N LEU A 21 -0.22 -16.54 6.14
CA LEU A 21 1.04 -16.41 5.42
C LEU A 21 2.06 -15.59 6.23
N ALA A 22 1.65 -14.47 6.83
CA ALA A 22 2.52 -13.64 7.65
C ALA A 22 3.05 -14.41 8.88
N ILE A 23 2.20 -15.13 9.60
CA ILE A 23 2.59 -16.01 10.73
C ILE A 23 3.61 -17.06 10.29
N ARG A 24 3.36 -17.75 9.17
CA ARG A 24 4.31 -18.74 8.64
C ARG A 24 5.68 -18.13 8.35
N ILE A 25 5.71 -16.90 7.83
CA ILE A 25 6.97 -16.21 7.56
C ILE A 25 7.62 -15.73 8.87
N LEU A 26 6.87 -15.15 9.80
CA LEU A 26 7.40 -14.73 11.11
C LEU A 26 8.03 -15.89 11.88
N ASN A 27 7.45 -17.09 11.81
CA ASN A 27 8.05 -18.30 12.37
C ASN A 27 9.28 -18.79 11.59
N TYR A 28 9.36 -18.51 10.29
CA TYR A 28 10.47 -18.94 9.42
C TYR A 28 11.69 -18.01 9.52
N LEU A 29 11.49 -16.69 9.67
CA LEU A 29 12.57 -15.70 9.63
C LEU A 29 13.69 -15.95 10.67
N PRO A 30 13.41 -16.27 11.95
CA PRO A 30 14.46 -16.49 12.95
C PRO A 30 15.44 -17.61 12.57
N ASP A 31 14.97 -18.64 11.85
CA ASP A 31 15.80 -19.79 11.47
C ASP A 31 16.73 -19.52 10.28
N VAL A 32 16.48 -18.44 9.53
CA VAL A 32 17.19 -18.19 8.25
C VAL A 32 17.94 -16.86 8.20
N LEU A 33 17.61 -15.92 9.08
CA LEU A 33 18.33 -14.67 9.20
C LEU A 33 19.59 -14.89 10.03
N SER A 34 20.72 -14.39 9.54
CA SER A 34 22.02 -14.58 10.18
C SER A 34 22.38 -13.37 11.06
N GLU A 35 22.30 -12.17 10.50
CA GLU A 35 22.74 -10.93 11.13
C GLU A 35 21.82 -9.77 10.74
N TYR A 36 21.92 -8.65 11.46
CA TYR A 36 21.29 -7.40 11.06
C TYR A 36 22.12 -6.19 11.43
N GLU A 37 21.94 -5.13 10.65
CA GLU A 37 22.49 -3.81 10.90
C GLU A 37 21.36 -2.83 11.22
N GLU A 38 21.55 -1.98 12.22
CA GLU A 38 20.59 -0.94 12.58
C GLU A 38 20.98 0.40 11.95
N ASN A 39 20.02 1.03 11.29
CA ASN A 39 20.17 2.39 10.77
C ASN A 39 18.89 3.17 11.06
N ARG A 40 18.97 4.09 12.02
CA ARG A 40 17.81 4.84 12.55
C ARG A 40 16.75 3.87 13.09
N GLU A 41 15.49 4.01 12.66
CA GLU A 41 14.39 3.13 13.05
C GLU A 41 14.33 1.80 12.27
N TYR A 42 15.29 1.52 11.36
CA TYR A 42 15.25 0.34 10.50
C TYR A 42 16.31 -0.69 10.85
N ARG A 43 15.95 -1.97 10.70
CA ARG A 43 16.88 -3.09 10.60
C ARG A 43 17.05 -3.55 9.16
N ILE A 44 18.27 -3.84 8.78
CA ILE A 44 18.62 -4.46 7.50
C ILE A 44 19.17 -5.85 7.82
N TYR A 45 18.33 -6.86 7.61
CA TYR A 45 18.70 -8.24 7.87
C TYR A 45 19.46 -8.85 6.68
N SER A 46 20.37 -9.77 6.99
CA SER A 46 21.08 -10.58 6.01
C SER A 46 20.92 -12.07 6.31
N SER A 47 21.06 -12.90 5.28
CA SER A 47 21.03 -14.35 5.37
C SER A 47 22.20 -14.91 4.57
N GLN A 48 23.06 -15.69 5.24
CA GLN A 48 24.18 -16.38 4.61
C GLN A 48 23.75 -17.78 4.19
N ILE A 49 23.62 -18.00 2.88
CA ILE A 49 23.21 -19.29 2.32
C ILE A 49 24.23 -19.70 1.26
N ALA A 50 24.87 -20.86 1.46
CA ALA A 50 25.82 -21.46 0.51
C ALA A 50 26.91 -20.48 0.01
N GLY A 51 27.49 -19.69 0.92
CA GLY A 51 28.53 -18.71 0.60
C GLY A 51 28.04 -17.43 -0.08
N THR A 52 26.72 -17.25 -0.22
CA THR A 52 26.11 -16.01 -0.73
C THR A 52 25.39 -15.26 0.38
N ILE A 53 25.46 -13.93 0.36
CA ILE A 53 24.73 -13.06 1.29
C ILE A 53 23.50 -12.50 0.58
N LYS A 54 22.31 -12.86 1.07
CA LYS A 54 21.06 -12.22 0.69
C LYS A 54 20.67 -11.18 1.71
N TYR A 55 20.24 -10.02 1.23
CA TYR A 55 19.74 -8.95 2.08
C TYR A 55 18.23 -8.85 1.95
N VAL A 56 17.58 -8.66 3.08
CA VAL A 56 16.17 -8.30 3.16
C VAL A 56 16.03 -6.79 3.01
N ARG A 57 14.88 -6.33 2.50
CA ARG A 57 14.48 -4.92 2.56
C ARG A 57 14.59 -4.34 3.98
N PRO A 58 14.78 -3.02 4.14
CA PRO A 58 14.74 -2.40 5.46
C PRO A 58 13.38 -2.61 6.15
N ILE A 59 13.42 -2.98 7.43
CA ILE A 59 12.23 -3.21 8.27
C ILE A 59 12.21 -2.18 9.39
N ASN A 60 11.15 -1.38 9.47
CA ASN A 60 10.95 -0.37 10.52
C ASN A 60 10.56 -1.05 11.84
N ASN A 61 11.45 -0.99 12.83
CA ASN A 61 11.30 -1.64 14.13
C ASN A 61 10.18 -1.06 14.99
N ARG A 62 9.71 0.15 14.68
CA ARG A 62 8.58 0.77 15.41
C ARG A 62 7.23 0.22 14.94
N LEU A 63 7.17 -0.26 13.70
CA LEU A 63 5.95 -0.75 13.06
C LEU A 63 5.88 -2.28 13.00
N PHE A 64 7.02 -2.95 12.84
CA PHE A 64 7.07 -4.39 12.66
C PHE A 64 6.92 -5.14 13.98
N ILE A 65 5.97 -6.08 14.04
CA ILE A 65 5.76 -6.97 15.19
C ILE A 65 6.49 -8.29 14.91
N TYR A 66 7.65 -8.46 15.54
CA TYR A 66 8.50 -9.65 15.35
C TYR A 66 7.94 -10.91 16.00
N ASP A 67 7.33 -10.77 17.17
CA ASP A 67 6.83 -11.89 17.96
C ASP A 67 5.50 -12.42 17.39
N PRO A 68 5.42 -13.69 16.95
CA PRO A 68 4.20 -14.24 16.35
C PRO A 68 2.99 -14.25 17.30
N VAL A 69 3.19 -14.43 18.61
CA VAL A 69 2.12 -14.46 19.61
C VAL A 69 1.52 -13.07 19.75
N ARG A 70 2.36 -12.06 19.96
CA ARG A 70 1.96 -10.64 20.00
C ARG A 70 1.33 -10.19 18.69
N PHE A 71 1.84 -10.63 17.55
CA PHE A 71 1.23 -10.33 16.25
C PHE A 71 -0.19 -10.89 16.17
N SER A 72 -0.43 -12.10 16.69
CA SER A 72 -1.77 -12.72 16.75
C SER A 72 -2.73 -11.93 17.66
N GLU A 73 -2.27 -11.51 18.84
CA GLU A 73 -3.04 -10.66 19.76
C GLU A 73 -3.41 -9.32 19.12
N CYS A 74 -2.42 -8.62 18.55
CA CYS A 74 -2.64 -7.35 17.85
C CYS A 74 -3.56 -7.53 16.62
N TYR A 75 -3.50 -8.68 15.95
CA TYR A 75 -4.37 -8.98 14.80
C TYR A 75 -5.83 -9.12 15.24
N ASN A 76 -6.09 -9.75 16.40
CA ASN A 76 -7.45 -9.84 16.95
C ASN A 76 -8.00 -8.44 17.27
N GLU A 77 -7.25 -7.60 17.99
CA GLU A 77 -7.63 -6.20 18.26
C GLU A 77 -7.87 -5.41 16.95
N PHE A 78 -7.10 -5.71 15.91
CA PHE A 78 -7.22 -5.09 14.60
C PHE A 78 -8.51 -5.51 13.88
N THR A 79 -8.91 -6.78 13.93
CA THR A 79 -10.17 -7.24 13.33
C THR A 79 -11.39 -6.63 14.01
N GLU A 80 -11.38 -6.48 15.34
CA GLU A 80 -12.42 -5.75 16.08
C GLU A 80 -12.48 -4.28 15.66
N THR A 81 -11.32 -3.66 15.46
CA THR A 81 -11.23 -2.27 14.97
C THR A 81 -11.83 -2.13 13.56
N LEU A 82 -11.57 -3.08 12.65
CA LEU A 82 -12.18 -3.06 11.31
C LEU A 82 -13.70 -3.21 11.35
N GLU A 83 -14.22 -4.08 12.22
CA GLU A 83 -15.67 -4.23 12.38
C GLU A 83 -16.30 -2.94 12.95
N ASN A 84 -15.62 -2.27 13.88
CA ASN A 84 -16.04 -0.94 14.35
C ASN A 84 -16.06 0.11 13.22
N ILE A 85 -15.02 0.14 12.37
CA ILE A 85 -14.94 1.03 11.20
C ILE A 85 -16.09 0.76 10.23
N LYS A 86 -16.35 -0.51 9.92
CA LYS A 86 -17.44 -0.95 9.04
C LYS A 86 -18.81 -0.52 9.57
N ASN A 87 -19.01 -0.63 10.88
CA ASN A 87 -20.23 -0.18 11.58
C ASN A 87 -20.28 1.34 11.81
N ARG A 88 -19.36 2.11 11.23
CA ARG A 88 -19.28 3.57 11.30
C ARG A 88 -19.14 4.12 12.72
N ASN A 89 -18.52 3.35 13.61
CA ASN A 89 -18.18 3.84 14.93
C ASN A 89 -16.93 4.73 14.83
N THR A 90 -17.11 6.04 15.03
CA THR A 90 -16.08 7.05 14.75
C THR A 90 -15.08 7.23 15.89
N ASN A 91 -15.33 6.66 17.07
CA ASN A 91 -14.47 6.81 18.25
C ASN A 91 -13.34 5.77 18.25
N ILE A 92 -12.53 5.75 17.20
CA ILE A 92 -11.34 4.89 17.11
C ILE A 92 -10.16 5.58 17.81
N SER A 93 -9.63 4.95 18.85
CA SER A 93 -8.51 5.49 19.63
C SER A 93 -7.21 5.57 18.82
N ASN A 94 -6.28 6.43 19.24
CA ASN A 94 -4.95 6.51 18.64
C ASN A 94 -4.18 5.18 18.74
N ARG A 95 -4.39 4.38 19.80
CA ARG A 95 -3.81 3.04 19.93
C ARG A 95 -4.35 2.11 18.84
N ALA A 96 -5.66 2.14 18.57
CA ALA A 96 -6.27 1.34 17.52
C ALA A 96 -5.77 1.78 16.12
N LYS A 97 -5.62 3.08 15.88
CA LYS A 97 -5.01 3.61 14.64
C LYS A 97 -3.56 3.14 14.45
N ASP A 98 -2.75 3.20 15.52
CA ASP A 98 -1.37 2.69 15.50
C ASP A 98 -1.34 1.18 15.22
N ASN A 99 -2.25 0.42 15.82
CA ASN A 99 -2.37 -1.01 15.59
C ASN A 99 -2.72 -1.35 14.13
N ILE A 100 -3.61 -0.58 13.47
CA ILE A 100 -3.89 -0.71 12.03
C ILE A 100 -2.58 -0.61 11.23
N ASN A 101 -1.79 0.44 11.46
CA ASN A 101 -0.55 0.63 10.71
C ASN A 101 0.44 -0.52 10.97
N LYS A 102 0.60 -0.95 12.24
CA LYS A 102 1.48 -2.06 12.62
C LYS A 102 1.11 -3.39 11.99
N ILE A 103 -0.17 -3.76 12.00
CA ILE A 103 -0.64 -5.02 11.42
C ILE A 103 -0.45 -5.02 9.91
N VAL A 104 -0.88 -3.95 9.22
CA VAL A 104 -0.74 -3.83 7.76
C VAL A 104 0.75 -3.84 7.37
N TYR A 105 1.59 -3.12 8.12
CA TYR A 105 3.05 -3.11 7.92
C TYR A 105 3.67 -4.49 8.12
N THR A 106 3.34 -5.16 9.23
CA THR A 106 3.92 -6.46 9.59
C THR A 106 3.56 -7.52 8.56
N ILE A 107 2.30 -7.59 8.12
CA ILE A 107 1.87 -8.51 7.05
C ILE A 107 2.70 -8.25 5.78
N GLN A 108 2.71 -7.01 5.31
CA GLN A 108 3.32 -6.69 4.03
C GLN A 108 4.85 -6.82 4.05
N GLN A 109 5.50 -6.47 5.15
CA GLN A 109 6.95 -6.58 5.28
C GLN A 109 7.41 -8.00 5.58
N SER A 110 6.61 -8.82 6.26
CA SER A 110 6.91 -10.26 6.41
C SER A 110 6.89 -10.93 5.04
N ILE A 111 5.83 -10.72 4.27
CA ILE A 111 5.73 -11.19 2.88
C ILE A 111 6.88 -10.65 2.02
N GLY A 112 7.20 -9.38 2.19
CA GLY A 112 8.35 -8.76 1.53
C GLY A 112 9.67 -9.46 1.82
N ALA A 113 9.96 -9.71 3.10
CA ALA A 113 11.17 -10.38 3.55
C ALA A 113 11.26 -11.82 3.06
N GLY A 114 10.15 -12.56 3.16
CA GLY A 114 10.08 -13.92 2.61
C GLY A 114 10.35 -13.96 1.10
N LEU A 115 9.83 -13.00 0.33
CA LEU A 115 10.07 -12.90 -1.10
C LEU A 115 11.54 -12.59 -1.42
N ASP A 116 12.17 -11.68 -0.67
CA ASP A 116 13.58 -11.30 -0.86
C ASP A 116 14.52 -12.51 -0.63
N LEU A 117 14.16 -13.43 0.29
CA LEU A 117 14.94 -14.62 0.60
C LEU A 117 14.67 -15.80 -0.35
N LEU A 118 13.40 -16.06 -0.66
CA LEU A 118 12.94 -17.30 -1.29
C LEU A 118 12.73 -17.20 -2.81
N VAL A 119 12.62 -15.99 -3.36
CA VAL A 119 12.24 -15.76 -4.75
C VAL A 119 13.31 -14.92 -5.45
N ASN A 120 13.45 -15.09 -6.77
CA ASN A 120 14.37 -14.27 -7.54
C ASN A 120 13.99 -12.77 -7.45
N PRO A 121 14.96 -11.83 -7.46
CA PRO A 121 14.69 -10.42 -7.16
C PRO A 121 13.66 -9.72 -8.07
N ASN A 122 13.61 -10.08 -9.37
CA ASN A 122 12.67 -9.47 -10.31
C ASN A 122 11.24 -9.90 -10.02
N SER A 123 11.04 -11.22 -9.81
CA SER A 123 9.76 -11.78 -9.44
C SER A 123 9.33 -11.33 -8.03
N ALA A 124 10.26 -11.28 -7.07
CA ALA A 124 10.02 -10.81 -5.71
C ALA A 124 9.42 -9.40 -5.67
N ARG A 125 9.98 -8.45 -6.44
CA ARG A 125 9.44 -7.08 -6.53
C ARG A 125 8.02 -7.04 -7.08
N LYS A 126 7.75 -7.81 -8.14
CA LYS A 126 6.43 -7.91 -8.76
C LYS A 126 5.41 -8.52 -7.79
N HIS A 127 5.74 -9.65 -7.17
CA HIS A 127 4.85 -10.29 -6.21
C HIS A 127 4.61 -9.41 -4.97
N ALA A 128 5.63 -8.73 -4.45
CA ALA A 128 5.46 -7.82 -3.32
C ALA A 128 4.46 -6.68 -3.63
N GLY A 129 4.51 -6.13 -4.84
CA GLY A 129 3.51 -5.15 -5.33
C GLY A 129 2.11 -5.75 -5.39
N ASN A 130 1.94 -6.90 -6.04
CA ASN A 130 0.65 -7.59 -6.15
C ASN A 130 0.05 -7.94 -4.78
N ARG A 131 0.89 -8.39 -3.83
CA ARG A 131 0.48 -8.70 -2.45
C ARG A 131 -0.02 -7.45 -1.72
N PHE A 132 0.62 -6.31 -1.96
CA PHE A 132 0.18 -5.04 -1.37
C PHE A 132 -1.17 -4.58 -1.91
N GLU A 133 -1.36 -4.59 -3.24
CA GLU A 133 -2.64 -4.26 -3.88
C GLU A 133 -3.77 -5.14 -3.34
N GLU A 134 -3.54 -6.45 -3.27
CA GLU A 134 -4.54 -7.39 -2.79
C GLU A 134 -4.84 -7.24 -1.29
N LEU A 135 -3.82 -6.93 -0.48
CA LEU A 135 -4.01 -6.65 0.94
C LEU A 135 -4.92 -5.43 1.12
N LEU A 136 -4.62 -4.32 0.45
CA LEU A 136 -5.46 -3.11 0.52
C LEU A 136 -6.88 -3.36 0.00
N LYS A 137 -7.03 -4.11 -1.09
CA LYS A 137 -8.35 -4.50 -1.61
C LYS A 137 -9.18 -5.23 -0.56
N VAL A 138 -8.59 -6.22 0.08
CA VAL A 138 -9.25 -7.00 1.13
C VAL A 138 -9.56 -6.11 2.33
N LEU A 139 -8.62 -5.26 2.77
CA LEU A 139 -8.82 -4.33 3.89
C LEU A 139 -10.01 -3.41 3.67
N PHE A 140 -10.15 -2.81 2.49
CA PHE A 140 -11.32 -2.00 2.16
C PHE A 140 -12.60 -2.82 2.18
N THR A 141 -12.57 -4.06 1.69
CA THR A 141 -13.72 -4.97 1.73
C THR A 141 -14.17 -5.26 3.16
N GLU A 142 -13.23 -5.59 4.04
CA GLU A 142 -13.51 -5.88 5.46
C GLU A 142 -13.95 -4.64 6.24
N ALA A 143 -13.48 -3.44 5.84
CA ALA A 143 -13.97 -2.16 6.35
C ALA A 143 -15.36 -1.76 5.82
N GLY A 144 -16.03 -2.63 5.04
CA GLY A 144 -17.36 -2.37 4.48
C GLY A 144 -17.38 -1.41 3.29
N ILE A 145 -16.25 -1.25 2.60
CA ILE A 145 -16.10 -0.33 1.48
C ILE A 145 -16.13 -1.11 0.17
N ALA A 146 -17.15 -0.87 -0.64
CA ALA A 146 -17.26 -1.48 -1.95
C ALA A 146 -16.08 -1.05 -2.82
N ASN A 147 -15.40 -2.02 -3.42
CA ASN A 147 -14.22 -1.76 -4.21
C ASN A 147 -14.09 -2.73 -5.39
N LYS A 148 -13.44 -2.27 -6.46
CA LYS A 148 -13.24 -3.05 -7.69
C LYS A 148 -11.95 -2.63 -8.38
N LYS A 149 -11.18 -3.61 -8.85
CA LYS A 149 -10.09 -3.36 -9.80
C LYS A 149 -10.70 -3.00 -11.14
N THR A 150 -10.40 -1.81 -11.64
CA THR A 150 -10.96 -1.31 -12.89
C THR A 150 -9.84 -0.66 -13.69
N VAL A 151 -9.71 -1.04 -14.96
CA VAL A 151 -8.82 -0.37 -15.90
C VAL A 151 -9.70 0.49 -16.78
N LEU A 152 -9.52 1.81 -16.72
CA LEU A 152 -10.26 2.72 -17.58
C LEU A 152 -9.66 2.68 -18.98
N GLN A 153 -10.53 2.55 -19.97
CA GLN A 153 -10.19 2.43 -21.37
C GLN A 153 -10.58 3.72 -22.06
N ILE A 154 -9.57 4.50 -22.44
CA ILE A 154 -9.71 5.78 -23.12
C ILE A 154 -9.45 5.54 -24.62
N PRO A 155 -10.49 5.51 -25.47
CA PRO A 155 -10.31 5.42 -26.91
C PRO A 155 -9.62 6.69 -27.46
N TYR A 156 -8.77 6.52 -28.46
CA TYR A 156 -8.17 7.62 -29.23
C TYR A 156 -7.92 7.19 -30.68
N ASP A 157 -7.99 8.13 -31.60
CA ASP A 157 -7.82 7.86 -33.04
C ASP A 157 -6.34 7.85 -33.43
N THR A 158 -5.99 6.96 -34.35
CA THR A 158 -4.68 6.89 -35.00
C THR A 158 -4.84 6.65 -36.50
N ASP A 159 -3.77 6.85 -37.27
CA ASP A 159 -3.76 6.58 -38.72
C ASP A 159 -4.08 5.10 -39.06
N GLU A 160 -3.91 4.20 -38.10
CA GLU A 160 -4.22 2.77 -38.20
C GLU A 160 -5.62 2.40 -37.66
N GLY A 161 -6.44 3.41 -37.33
CA GLY A 161 -7.77 3.25 -36.73
C GLY A 161 -7.80 3.56 -35.22
N GLN A 162 -8.90 3.20 -34.56
CA GLN A 162 -9.13 3.51 -33.15
C GLN A 162 -8.29 2.60 -32.24
N LYS A 163 -7.48 3.21 -31.36
CA LYS A 163 -6.71 2.51 -30.30
C LYS A 163 -7.28 2.85 -28.93
N VAL A 164 -6.85 2.10 -27.92
CA VAL A 164 -7.30 2.28 -26.53
C VAL A 164 -6.09 2.47 -25.62
N TYR A 165 -6.07 3.61 -24.94
CA TYR A 165 -5.17 3.85 -23.83
C TYR A 165 -5.77 3.25 -22.55
N LYS A 166 -5.00 2.39 -21.88
CA LYS A 166 -5.41 1.77 -20.62
C LYS A 166 -4.85 2.56 -19.46
N CYS A 167 -5.71 3.32 -18.79
CA CYS A 167 -5.36 3.93 -17.51
C CYS A 167 -5.47 2.84 -16.43
N GLU A 168 -4.32 2.28 -16.05
CA GLU A 168 -4.22 1.27 -15.01
C GLU A 168 -4.43 1.91 -13.63
N ASN A 169 -5.71 2.08 -13.28
CA ASN A 169 -6.12 2.39 -11.92
C ASN A 169 -6.07 1.10 -11.07
N ASP A 170 -5.46 1.17 -9.90
CA ASP A 170 -5.25 -0.03 -9.08
C ASP A 170 -6.57 -0.48 -8.43
N LEU A 171 -7.36 0.48 -7.93
CA LEU A 171 -8.65 0.22 -7.29
C LEU A 171 -9.61 1.43 -7.42
N ILE A 172 -10.91 1.16 -7.50
CA ILE A 172 -11.97 2.16 -7.31
C ILE A 172 -12.69 1.84 -6.00
N LEU A 173 -12.88 2.85 -5.15
CA LEU A 173 -13.65 2.77 -3.91
C LEU A 173 -14.99 3.50 -4.08
N SER A 174 -16.04 2.95 -3.51
CA SER A 174 -17.40 3.43 -3.73
C SER A 174 -18.16 3.67 -2.43
N PRO A 175 -18.91 4.79 -2.34
CA PRO A 175 -19.84 5.04 -1.23
C PRO A 175 -21.10 4.16 -1.31
N TYR A 176 -21.31 3.47 -2.43
CA TYR A 176 -22.48 2.61 -2.66
C TYR A 176 -22.18 1.15 -2.27
N LYS A 177 -23.22 0.30 -2.25
CA LYS A 177 -23.06 -1.15 -2.00
C LYS A 177 -22.19 -1.87 -3.05
N LYS A 178 -22.07 -1.30 -4.24
CA LYS A 178 -21.27 -1.82 -5.36
C LYS A 178 -20.66 -0.66 -6.13
N VAL A 179 -19.47 -0.86 -6.68
CA VAL A 179 -18.82 0.08 -7.59
C VAL A 179 -19.72 0.29 -8.81
N LYS A 180 -20.05 1.55 -9.09
CA LYS A 180 -20.85 2.00 -10.24
C LYS A 180 -19.99 2.29 -11.47
N SER A 181 -18.72 2.65 -11.28
CA SER A 181 -17.78 2.86 -12.38
C SER A 181 -17.57 1.59 -13.22
N THR A 182 -17.41 1.80 -14.53
CA THR A 182 -17.12 0.76 -15.52
C THR A 182 -15.74 0.96 -16.13
N SER A 183 -15.37 0.17 -17.14
CA SER A 183 -14.14 0.41 -17.91
C SER A 183 -14.20 1.65 -18.80
N THR A 184 -15.37 2.28 -18.96
CA THR A 184 -15.56 3.45 -19.83
C THR A 184 -16.16 4.66 -19.13
N THR A 185 -16.59 4.52 -17.88
CA THR A 185 -17.22 5.60 -17.10
C THR A 185 -16.71 5.59 -15.67
N LEU A 186 -16.55 6.78 -15.07
CA LEU A 186 -16.34 6.93 -13.64
C LEU A 186 -17.53 7.63 -13.01
N ASN A 187 -17.86 7.25 -11.77
CA ASN A 187 -18.86 7.97 -10.99
C ASN A 187 -18.16 9.06 -10.16
N GLN A 188 -18.62 10.30 -10.25
CA GLN A 188 -18.05 11.46 -9.54
C GLN A 188 -17.91 11.31 -8.01
N ASN A 189 -18.72 10.45 -7.39
CA ASN A 189 -18.67 10.20 -5.94
C ASN A 189 -17.74 9.05 -5.55
N GLU A 190 -17.15 8.35 -6.52
CA GLU A 190 -16.20 7.27 -6.29
C GLU A 190 -14.77 7.79 -6.26
N ILE A 191 -13.87 7.04 -5.63
CA ILE A 191 -12.48 7.43 -5.45
C ILE A 191 -11.60 6.48 -6.25
N VAL A 192 -10.74 7.02 -7.10
CA VAL A 192 -9.68 6.27 -7.78
C VAL A 192 -8.48 6.18 -6.85
N VAL A 193 -7.94 4.99 -6.66
CA VAL A 193 -6.81 4.73 -5.78
C VAL A 193 -5.64 4.24 -6.62
N SER A 194 -4.49 4.90 -6.50
CA SER A 194 -3.23 4.30 -6.93
C SER A 194 -2.47 3.74 -5.75
N ILE A 195 -2.09 2.46 -5.84
CA ILE A 195 -1.42 1.68 -4.83
C ILE A 195 -0.02 1.36 -5.33
N LYS A 196 1.00 1.73 -4.54
CA LYS A 196 2.40 1.41 -4.90
C LYS A 196 3.19 1.06 -3.66
N THR A 197 4.16 0.16 -3.78
CA THR A 197 5.07 -0.11 -2.66
C THR A 197 5.90 1.12 -2.26
N THR A 198 6.34 1.92 -3.23
CA THR A 198 7.09 3.15 -2.99
C THR A 198 6.65 4.24 -3.96
N SER A 199 6.80 5.51 -3.58
CA SER A 199 6.38 6.61 -4.44
C SER A 199 7.43 6.93 -5.51
N LYS A 200 8.65 7.34 -5.09
CA LYS A 200 9.76 7.71 -5.98
C LYS A 200 9.31 8.64 -7.13
N ASP A 201 9.86 8.43 -8.32
CA ASP A 201 9.48 9.04 -9.59
C ASP A 201 8.05 8.66 -10.04
N ARG A 202 7.48 7.57 -9.52
CA ARG A 202 6.13 7.09 -9.89
C ARG A 202 5.01 7.96 -9.34
N MET A 203 5.29 8.84 -8.38
CA MET A 203 4.30 9.75 -7.82
C MET A 203 3.72 10.69 -8.88
N GLY A 204 4.55 11.17 -9.82
CA GLY A 204 4.10 12.07 -10.90
C GLY A 204 3.04 11.45 -11.80
N LYS A 205 3.11 10.12 -12.03
CA LYS A 205 2.12 9.40 -12.85
C LYS A 205 0.70 9.57 -12.31
N ILE A 206 0.52 9.59 -10.98
CA ILE A 206 -0.81 9.69 -10.35
C ILE A 206 -1.47 11.04 -10.67
N PHE A 207 -0.68 12.13 -10.71
CA PHE A 207 -1.19 13.45 -11.08
C PHE A 207 -1.58 13.52 -12.55
N ILE A 208 -0.78 12.93 -13.43
CA ILE A 208 -1.07 12.87 -14.87
C ILE A 208 -2.31 12.01 -15.12
N ASP A 209 -2.41 10.86 -14.46
CA ASP A 209 -3.59 10.00 -14.52
C ASP A 209 -4.84 10.79 -14.10
N LYS A 210 -4.82 11.51 -12.96
CA LYS A 210 -5.96 12.33 -12.53
C LYS A 210 -6.43 13.30 -13.62
N ILE A 211 -5.51 14.06 -14.21
CA ILE A 211 -5.85 15.03 -15.27
C ILE A 211 -6.45 14.33 -16.50
N LEU A 212 -5.87 13.20 -16.92
CA LEU A 212 -6.39 12.44 -18.05
C LEU A 212 -7.77 11.88 -17.75
N LEU A 213 -7.99 11.37 -16.53
CA LEU A 213 -9.28 10.86 -16.08
C LEU A 213 -10.34 11.96 -16.11
N GLU A 214 -10.09 13.10 -15.47
CA GLU A 214 -11.03 14.23 -15.41
C GLU A 214 -11.39 14.76 -16.79
N LYS A 215 -10.40 14.87 -17.70
CA LYS A 215 -10.65 15.25 -19.10
C LYS A 215 -11.49 14.23 -19.85
N PHE A 216 -11.32 12.95 -19.56
CA PHE A 216 -12.02 11.89 -20.28
C PHE A 216 -13.45 11.69 -19.79
N VAL A 217 -13.69 11.81 -18.48
CA VAL A 217 -15.03 11.60 -17.88
C VAL A 217 -15.84 12.90 -17.77
N ASP A 218 -15.25 14.04 -18.13
CA ASP A 218 -15.86 15.37 -18.16
C ASP A 218 -16.44 15.82 -16.80
N HIS A 219 -15.80 15.41 -15.72
CA HIS A 219 -16.10 15.89 -14.37
C HIS A 219 -14.88 15.75 -13.45
N PRO A 220 -14.81 16.53 -12.35
CA PRO A 220 -13.77 16.34 -11.33
C PRO A 220 -13.80 14.92 -10.76
N GLN A 221 -12.62 14.35 -10.50
CA GLN A 221 -12.48 12.97 -10.06
C GLN A 221 -11.58 12.89 -8.84
N LYS A 222 -12.10 12.31 -7.76
CA LYS A 222 -11.35 12.06 -6.53
C LYS A 222 -10.28 10.99 -6.79
N VAL A 223 -9.00 11.30 -6.53
CA VAL A 223 -7.84 10.42 -6.69
C VAL A 223 -6.94 10.48 -5.44
N ILE A 224 -6.66 9.32 -4.86
CA ILE A 224 -5.73 9.19 -3.74
C ILE A 224 -4.55 8.27 -4.09
N GLY A 225 -3.41 8.48 -3.41
CA GLY A 225 -2.27 7.59 -3.47
C GLY A 225 -2.07 6.84 -2.15
N VAL A 226 -1.81 5.54 -2.21
CA VAL A 226 -1.44 4.73 -1.04
C VAL A 226 -0.10 4.06 -1.27
N PHE A 227 0.83 4.30 -0.35
CA PHE A 227 2.20 3.81 -0.42
C PHE A 227 2.54 2.92 0.78
N LEU A 228 3.36 1.89 0.57
CA LEU A 228 3.90 1.13 1.70
C LEU A 228 4.93 1.96 2.45
N ASN A 229 5.99 2.40 1.79
CA ASN A 229 7.07 3.21 2.38
C ASN A 229 7.82 4.03 1.31
N ASP A 230 8.72 4.91 1.73
CA ASP A 230 9.71 5.53 0.86
C ASP A 230 11.11 5.38 1.44
N VAL A 231 11.50 4.13 1.68
CA VAL A 231 12.84 3.75 2.15
C VAL A 231 13.44 2.72 1.20
N GLN A 232 14.75 2.84 0.97
CA GLN A 232 15.51 1.84 0.23
C GLN A 232 16.84 1.59 0.90
N ARG A 233 17.33 0.36 0.78
CA ARG A 233 18.67 -0.01 1.22
C ARG A 233 19.72 0.70 0.35
N LYS A 234 20.76 1.24 0.99
CA LYS A 234 21.95 1.86 0.37
C LYS A 234 23.18 1.13 0.91
N GLY A 235 23.65 0.12 0.18
CA GLY A 235 24.73 -0.76 0.66
C GLY A 235 24.25 -1.73 1.74
N PRO A 236 25.15 -2.33 2.53
CA PRO A 236 24.79 -3.34 3.52
C PRO A 236 24.19 -2.73 4.81
N ASN A 237 24.67 -1.55 5.25
CA ASN A 237 24.43 -1.03 6.61
C ASN A 237 23.67 0.30 6.63
N SER A 238 23.10 0.73 5.52
CA SER A 238 22.49 2.06 5.41
C SER A 238 21.21 2.06 4.60
N ILE A 239 20.39 3.07 4.87
CA ILE A 239 19.17 3.35 4.13
C ILE A 239 19.24 4.72 3.46
N SER A 240 18.35 4.95 2.50
CA SER A 240 18.04 6.28 1.97
C SER A 240 16.52 6.43 1.85
N TYR A 241 16.01 7.61 2.17
CA TYR A 241 14.62 7.94 1.89
C TYR A 241 14.45 8.36 0.44
N THR A 242 13.33 7.98 -0.16
CA THR A 242 13.12 8.10 -1.61
C THR A 242 11.94 8.99 -1.98
N LEU A 243 11.32 9.64 -1.00
CA LEU A 243 10.24 10.60 -1.25
C LEU A 243 10.80 11.83 -2.00
N VAL A 244 10.30 12.06 -3.20
CA VAL A 244 10.66 13.24 -4.01
C VAL A 244 9.74 14.42 -3.66
N SER A 245 9.90 14.93 -2.43
CA SER A 245 8.94 15.86 -1.82
C SER A 245 8.83 17.20 -2.54
N GLY A 246 9.95 17.74 -3.05
CA GLY A 246 9.94 19.00 -3.79
C GLY A 246 9.10 18.93 -5.07
N LEU A 247 9.27 17.85 -5.84
CA LEU A 247 8.52 17.62 -7.08
C LEU A 247 7.03 17.38 -6.80
N PHE A 248 6.70 16.66 -5.72
CA PHE A 248 5.32 16.53 -5.25
C PHE A 248 4.63 17.89 -5.05
N MET A 249 5.33 18.86 -4.44
CA MET A 249 4.76 20.20 -4.24
C MET A 249 4.59 20.95 -5.54
N VAL A 250 5.51 20.80 -6.50
CA VAL A 250 5.35 21.37 -7.83
C VAL A 250 4.08 20.84 -8.50
N TYR A 251 3.88 19.52 -8.50
CA TYR A 251 2.65 18.93 -9.06
C TYR A 251 1.39 19.39 -8.33
N SER A 252 1.41 19.37 -6.99
CA SER A 252 0.26 19.76 -6.19
C SER A 252 -0.13 21.24 -6.35
N LYS A 253 0.84 22.12 -6.64
CA LYS A 253 0.61 23.56 -6.78
C LYS A 253 0.31 24.00 -8.21
N PHE A 254 0.92 23.37 -9.19
CA PHE A 254 0.91 23.86 -10.58
C PHE A 254 0.23 22.91 -11.57
N LEU A 255 -0.08 21.67 -11.17
CA LEU A 255 -0.65 20.67 -12.07
C LEU A 255 -2.08 20.28 -11.65
N THR A 256 -2.23 19.57 -10.52
CA THR A 256 -3.53 19.24 -9.92
C THR A 256 -3.31 18.83 -8.46
N GLN A 257 -4.31 18.93 -7.61
CA GLN A 257 -4.22 18.46 -6.22
C GLN A 257 -4.87 17.09 -6.08
N LEU A 258 -4.14 16.14 -5.49
CA LEU A 258 -4.70 14.85 -5.07
C LEU A 258 -5.45 15.00 -3.74
N GLU A 259 -6.48 14.20 -3.55
CA GLU A 259 -7.36 14.22 -2.37
C GLU A 259 -6.64 13.77 -1.10
N GLY A 260 -5.59 12.97 -1.24
CA GLY A 260 -4.74 12.55 -0.13
C GLY A 260 -3.66 11.57 -0.56
N ILE A 261 -2.54 11.62 0.15
CA ILE A 261 -1.47 10.63 0.05
C ILE A 261 -1.34 9.93 1.39
N TYR A 262 -1.34 8.60 1.37
CA TYR A 262 -1.31 7.79 2.57
C TYR A 262 -0.14 6.83 2.57
N TYR A 263 0.50 6.67 3.72
CA TYR A 263 1.62 5.75 3.90
C TYR A 263 1.33 4.76 5.02
N ILE A 264 1.70 3.49 4.81
CA ILE A 264 1.77 2.52 5.91
C ILE A 264 2.95 2.89 6.83
N ASP A 265 4.11 3.21 6.25
CA ASP A 265 5.33 3.66 6.90
C ASP A 265 5.67 5.06 6.39
N LEU A 266 5.20 6.07 7.12
CA LEU A 266 5.23 7.47 6.72
C LEU A 266 6.67 8.01 6.77
N PRO A 267 7.24 8.49 5.65
CA PRO A 267 8.61 8.98 5.63
C PRO A 267 8.74 10.24 6.49
N PRO A 268 9.86 10.46 7.21
CA PRO A 268 10.00 11.59 8.12
C PRO A 268 9.76 12.96 7.48
N LYS A 269 10.13 13.14 6.21
CA LYS A 269 9.93 14.40 5.48
C LYS A 269 8.44 14.74 5.32
N ALA A 270 7.55 13.75 5.27
CA ALA A 270 6.11 13.94 5.18
C ALA A 270 5.48 14.53 6.46
N LEU A 271 6.16 14.41 7.61
CA LEU A 271 5.70 14.99 8.88
C LEU A 271 5.89 16.51 8.95
N ASN A 272 6.74 17.06 8.09
CA ASN A 272 7.06 18.49 8.07
C ASN A 272 6.06 19.27 7.22
N HIS A 273 5.85 20.54 7.56
CA HIS A 273 5.13 21.48 6.69
C HIS A 273 5.93 21.70 5.39
N PRO A 274 5.28 21.83 4.22
CA PRO A 274 3.83 21.77 3.99
C PRO A 274 3.28 20.35 3.74
N TYR A 275 4.14 19.33 3.71
CA TYR A 275 3.81 17.98 3.28
C TYR A 275 2.79 17.28 4.18
N ASN A 276 2.83 17.55 5.49
CA ASN A 276 1.91 16.98 6.48
C ASN A 276 0.44 17.35 6.28
N LYS A 277 0.14 18.35 5.45
CA LYS A 277 -1.22 18.69 5.03
C LYS A 277 -1.79 17.70 4.02
N TYR A 278 -0.92 17.02 3.27
CA TYR A 278 -1.29 16.15 2.15
C TYR A 278 -0.97 14.67 2.41
N MET A 279 0.06 14.40 3.22
CA MET A 279 0.58 13.07 3.48
C MET A 279 0.25 12.64 4.91
N LYS A 280 -0.48 11.54 5.06
CA LYS A 280 -0.96 11.04 6.35
C LYS A 280 -0.66 9.54 6.53
N PRO A 281 -0.71 9.02 7.76
CA PRO A 281 -0.72 7.57 8.00
C PRO A 281 -1.96 6.91 7.37
N PHE A 282 -1.82 5.66 6.91
CA PHE A 282 -2.91 4.91 6.30
C PHE A 282 -4.11 4.68 7.23
N SER A 283 -3.88 4.56 8.53
CA SER A 283 -4.97 4.53 9.52
C SER A 283 -5.92 5.72 9.43
N GLU A 284 -5.44 6.92 9.06
CA GLU A 284 -6.30 8.10 8.89
C GLU A 284 -7.22 7.96 7.67
N LEU A 285 -6.75 7.33 6.59
CA LEU A 285 -7.59 7.00 5.43
C LEU A 285 -8.75 6.12 5.85
N LEU A 286 -8.45 4.98 6.49
CA LEU A 286 -9.46 3.97 6.85
C LEU A 286 -10.47 4.47 7.88
N VAL A 287 -10.02 5.24 8.88
CA VAL A 287 -10.87 5.63 10.01
C VAL A 287 -11.71 6.87 9.70
N SER A 288 -11.18 7.83 8.94
CA SER A 288 -11.79 9.16 8.83
C SER A 288 -11.86 9.66 7.39
N ASP A 289 -10.72 9.84 6.73
CA ASP A 289 -10.67 10.62 5.48
C ASP A 289 -11.51 10.00 4.37
N ILE A 290 -11.55 8.66 4.25
CA ILE A 290 -12.33 8.00 3.20
C ILE A 290 -13.83 8.32 3.29
N TRP A 291 -14.35 8.45 4.51
CA TRP A 291 -15.76 8.74 4.76
C TRP A 291 -16.11 10.19 4.45
N ASN A 292 -15.19 11.11 4.76
CA ASN A 292 -15.32 12.50 4.35
C ASN A 292 -15.24 12.62 2.82
N LEU A 293 -14.34 11.88 2.17
CA LEU A 293 -14.20 11.88 0.71
C LEU A 293 -15.42 11.29 -0.02
N PHE A 294 -16.21 10.44 0.63
CA PHE A 294 -17.48 9.95 0.09
C PHE A 294 -18.64 10.95 0.22
N THR A 295 -18.47 12.01 1.00
CA THR A 295 -19.46 13.07 1.07
C THR A 295 -19.39 13.92 -0.21
N PRO A 296 -20.54 14.33 -0.78
CA PRO A 296 -20.60 15.21 -1.95
C PRO A 296 -19.85 16.53 -1.75
#